data_AF-A0A839WB15-F1
#
_entry.id   AF-A0A839WB15-F1
#
_cell.length_a   1.000
_cell.length_b   1.000
_cell.length_c   1.000
_cell.angle_alpha   90.00
_cell.angle_beta   90.00
_cell.angle_gamma   90.00
#
_symmetry.space_group_name_H-M   'P 1'
#
loop_
_entity.id
_entity.type
_entity.pdbx_description
1 polymer ?
#
loop_
_entity_poly.entity_id
_entity_poly.type
_entity_poly.pdbx_seq_one_letter_code
_entity_poly.pdbx_strand_id
1 'polypeptide(L)'
;MMQCQSDTAEFDRWMTLERIARSDFMGLLFDGLKSRAWEPDTLQELAVAALCGFGNGCCYFLASAVATPAGMPIVGFRRLDGSLVHAAVVDSGTGEAADVLGRRPLAALRTEMEDAAGPVRMSALTSIWDELDPEEARILQEIAAAMPWMPRTGTSAPPLPQWARLVVAYATARTALQ
;
A
#
# COMPACT_ATOMS: atom_id res chain seq x y z
N MET A 1 -18.22 18.22 21.55
CA MET A 1 -17.46 17.15 22.23
C MET A 1 -17.99 15.83 21.72
N MET A 2 -17.36 15.31 20.68
CA MET A 2 -17.74 14.04 20.05
C MET A 2 -16.93 12.96 20.76
N GLN A 3 -17.62 12.04 21.43
CA GLN A 3 -17.00 10.91 22.11
C GLN A 3 -16.39 9.98 21.06
N CYS A 4 -15.06 9.86 21.06
CA CYS A 4 -14.38 8.68 20.51
C CYS A 4 -14.79 7.50 21.39
N GLN A 5 -15.74 6.70 20.90
CA GLN A 5 -15.95 5.37 21.44
C GLN A 5 -14.68 4.57 21.15
N SER A 6 -14.07 4.12 22.24
CA SER A 6 -12.97 3.17 22.25
C SER A 6 -13.51 1.80 21.84
N ASP A 7 -13.69 1.60 20.54
CA ASP A 7 -13.73 0.26 19.99
C ASP A 7 -12.27 -0.18 19.90
N THR A 8 -11.92 -1.18 20.70
CA THR A 8 -10.74 -2.01 20.45
C THR A 8 -10.91 -2.54 19.02
N ALA A 9 -10.32 -1.82 18.07
CA ALA A 9 -10.39 -2.16 16.66
C ALA A 9 -9.95 -3.61 16.52
N GLU A 10 -10.91 -4.50 16.25
CA GLU A 10 -10.60 -5.68 15.47
C GLU A 10 -9.72 -5.16 14.34
N PHE A 11 -8.50 -5.70 14.23
CA PHE A 11 -7.68 -5.49 13.05
C PHE A 11 -8.56 -5.87 11.87
N ASP A 12 -9.18 -4.86 11.27
CA ASP A 12 -10.21 -4.99 10.27
C ASP A 12 -9.51 -5.72 9.13
N ARG A 13 -9.85 -7.01 8.94
CA ARG A 13 -9.03 -7.97 8.19
C ARG A 13 -9.10 -7.69 6.69
N TRP A 14 -8.59 -6.55 6.26
CA TRP A 14 -8.56 -6.15 4.85
C TRP A 14 -7.56 -6.98 4.03
N MET A 15 -6.74 -7.81 4.70
CA MET A 15 -5.68 -8.59 4.08
C MET A 15 -5.60 -10.01 4.68
N THR A 16 -5.62 -11.02 3.82
CA THR A 16 -5.44 -12.42 4.22
C THR A 16 -3.96 -12.77 4.34
N LEU A 17 -3.62 -13.72 5.23
CA LEU A 17 -2.25 -14.25 5.32
C LEU A 17 -1.77 -14.87 4.00
N GLU A 18 -2.69 -15.46 3.23
CA GLU A 18 -2.40 -16.03 1.92
C GLU A 18 -1.98 -14.96 0.91
N ARG A 19 -2.69 -13.82 0.87
CA ARG A 19 -2.35 -12.69 0.01
C ARG A 19 -0.98 -12.12 0.35
N ILE A 20 -0.66 -12.03 1.64
CA ILE A 20 0.67 -11.61 2.10
C ILE A 20 1.72 -12.61 1.62
N ALA A 21 1.56 -13.89 1.97
CA ALA A 21 2.54 -14.92 1.71
C ALA A 21 2.88 -15.09 0.22
N ARG A 22 1.92 -14.81 -0.68
CA ARG A 22 2.08 -14.91 -2.14
C ARG A 22 2.33 -13.57 -2.84
N SER A 23 2.52 -12.49 -2.09
CA SER A 23 2.73 -11.16 -2.64
C SER A 23 4.12 -11.00 -3.27
N ASP A 24 4.23 -10.13 -4.28
CA ASP A 24 5.52 -9.69 -4.82
C ASP A 24 6.37 -9.05 -3.72
N PHE A 25 5.73 -8.37 -2.76
CA PHE A 25 6.36 -7.83 -1.57
C PHE A 25 7.06 -8.91 -0.74
N MET A 26 6.39 -10.01 -0.40
CA MET A 26 7.04 -11.11 0.30
C MET A 26 8.13 -11.77 -0.54
N GLY A 27 7.95 -11.88 -1.86
CA GLY A 27 9.00 -12.32 -2.77
C GLY A 27 10.26 -11.46 -2.66
N LEU A 28 10.10 -10.13 -2.69
CA LEU A 28 11.17 -9.16 -2.50
C LEU A 28 11.86 -9.32 -1.13
N LEU A 29 11.10 -9.53 -0.06
CA LEU A 29 11.68 -9.76 1.26
C LEU A 29 12.53 -11.05 1.29
N PHE A 30 12.04 -12.14 0.69
CA PHE A 30 12.80 -13.38 0.62
C PHE A 30 14.07 -13.26 -0.22
N ASP A 31 14.04 -12.50 -1.31
CA ASP A 31 15.23 -12.26 -2.14
C ASP A 31 16.27 -11.40 -1.41
N GLY A 32 15.82 -10.40 -0.64
CA GLY A 32 16.66 -9.62 0.27
C GLY A 32 17.36 -10.49 1.32
N LEU A 33 16.64 -11.44 1.91
CA LEU A 33 17.20 -12.40 2.86
C LEU A 33 18.23 -13.32 2.21
N LYS A 34 17.90 -13.93 1.06
CA LYS A 34 18.79 -14.88 0.36
C LYS A 34 20.09 -14.23 -0.10
N SER A 35 20.00 -13.00 -0.56
CA SER A 35 21.17 -12.23 -1.02
C SER A 35 22.04 -11.69 0.12
N ARG A 36 21.62 -11.88 1.39
CA ARG A 36 22.22 -11.24 2.57
C ARG A 36 22.33 -9.72 2.43
N ALA A 37 21.43 -9.12 1.64
CA ALA A 37 21.38 -7.68 1.50
C ALA A 37 20.90 -7.03 2.80
N TRP A 38 20.10 -7.75 3.60
CA TRP A 38 19.48 -7.25 4.83
C TRP A 38 19.78 -8.15 6.03
N GLU A 39 19.90 -7.52 7.20
CA GLU A 39 19.93 -8.22 8.48
C GLU A 39 18.53 -8.80 8.81
N PRO A 40 18.45 -9.96 9.49
CA PRO A 40 17.17 -10.59 9.85
C PRO A 40 16.20 -9.67 10.60
N ASP A 41 16.70 -8.82 11.49
CA ASP A 41 15.85 -7.91 12.27
C ASP A 41 15.21 -6.84 11.37
N THR A 42 15.94 -6.33 10.37
CA THR A 42 15.41 -5.37 9.40
C THR A 42 14.31 -5.99 8.54
N LEU A 43 14.45 -7.27 8.17
CA LEU A 43 13.41 -8.02 7.45
C LEU A 43 12.12 -8.15 8.26
N GLN A 44 12.25 -8.45 9.55
CA GLN A 44 11.11 -8.59 10.45
C GLN A 44 10.40 -7.25 10.65
N GLU A 45 11.14 -6.18 10.92
CA GLU A 45 10.59 -4.83 11.05
C GLU A 45 9.87 -4.37 9.78
N LEU A 46 10.45 -4.66 8.61
CA LEU A 46 9.84 -4.40 7.31
C LEU A 46 8.53 -5.12 7.09
N ALA A 47 8.50 -6.43 7.37
CA ALA A 47 7.29 -7.22 7.23
C ALA A 47 6.20 -6.66 8.15
N VAL A 48 6.51 -6.38 9.41
CA VAL A 48 5.53 -5.83 10.36
C VAL A 48 5.08 -4.42 9.95
N ALA A 49 6.01 -3.52 9.62
CA ALA A 49 5.67 -2.15 9.28
C ALA A 49 4.87 -2.04 7.98
N ALA A 50 5.17 -2.85 6.96
CA ALA A 50 4.39 -2.86 5.74
C ALA A 50 2.98 -3.41 5.97
N LEU A 51 2.85 -4.46 6.80
CA LEU A 51 1.57 -5.08 7.11
C LEU A 51 0.68 -4.24 8.02
N CYS A 52 1.28 -3.52 8.99
CA CYS A 52 0.56 -2.67 9.93
C CYS A 52 0.36 -1.24 9.39
N GLY A 53 1.37 -0.69 8.72
CA GLY A 53 1.42 0.72 8.30
C GLY A 53 0.81 1.03 6.94
N PHE A 54 0.88 0.11 5.98
CA PHE A 54 0.13 0.22 4.71
C PHE A 54 -1.26 -0.42 4.78
N GLY A 55 -1.73 -0.65 6.00
CA GLY A 55 -3.11 -0.99 6.32
C GLY A 55 -4.15 0.03 5.83
N ASN A 56 -5.43 -0.29 6.09
CA ASN A 56 -6.61 0.52 5.73
C ASN A 56 -6.34 2.03 5.73
N GLY A 57 -6.53 2.66 4.57
CA GLY A 57 -6.32 4.10 4.35
C GLY A 57 -5.00 4.44 3.66
N CYS A 58 -3.86 3.90 4.09
CA CYS A 58 -2.53 4.28 3.58
C CYS A 58 -2.28 3.90 2.12
N CYS A 59 -2.95 2.84 1.63
CA CYS A 59 -2.89 2.45 0.21
C CYS A 59 -3.44 3.54 -0.71
N TYR A 60 -4.37 4.38 -0.25
CA TYR A 60 -4.90 5.49 -1.05
C TYR A 60 -3.92 6.68 -1.14
N PHE A 61 -3.17 6.94 -0.08
CA PHE A 61 -2.09 7.95 -0.08
C PHE A 61 -0.99 7.53 -1.06
N LEU A 62 -0.52 6.29 -0.96
CA LEU A 62 0.46 5.74 -1.88
C LEU A 62 -0.05 5.75 -3.34
N ALA A 63 -1.29 5.33 -3.57
CA ALA A 63 -1.87 5.37 -4.90
C ALA A 63 -1.96 6.81 -5.44
N SER A 64 -2.36 7.78 -4.61
CA SER A 64 -2.43 9.20 -4.98
C SER A 64 -1.05 9.79 -5.28
N ALA A 65 -0.04 9.43 -4.49
CA ALA A 65 1.35 9.85 -4.66
C ALA A 65 1.95 9.44 -6.01
N VAL A 66 1.44 8.35 -6.59
CA VAL A 66 1.97 7.73 -7.82
C VAL A 66 1.08 8.00 -9.03
N ALA A 67 -0.23 7.94 -8.86
CA ALA A 67 -1.20 8.02 -9.94
C ALA A 67 -1.17 9.37 -10.67
N THR A 68 -1.20 10.49 -9.93
CA THR A 68 -1.22 11.83 -10.56
C THR A 68 0.04 12.09 -11.38
N PRO A 69 1.26 11.89 -10.85
CA PRO A 69 2.47 12.12 -11.64
C PRO A 69 2.65 11.11 -12.78
N ALA A 70 2.15 9.88 -12.63
CA ALA A 70 2.19 8.86 -13.69
C ALA A 70 1.06 9.02 -14.73
N GLY A 71 0.08 9.89 -14.51
CA GLY A 71 -1.10 10.02 -15.37
C GLY A 71 -2.00 8.79 -15.37
N MET A 72 -2.07 8.06 -14.26
CA MET A 72 -2.79 6.79 -14.14
C MET A 72 -4.03 6.92 -13.25
N PRO A 73 -5.11 6.16 -13.52
CA PRO A 73 -6.28 6.14 -12.65
C PRO A 73 -6.02 5.42 -11.31
N ILE A 74 -6.76 5.85 -10.28
CA ILE A 74 -6.85 5.16 -9.00
C ILE A 74 -8.21 4.45 -8.91
N VAL A 75 -8.19 3.20 -8.48
CA VAL A 75 -9.40 2.46 -8.13
C VAL A 75 -9.47 2.27 -6.62
N GLY A 76 -10.66 2.50 -6.06
CA GLY A 76 -10.99 2.23 -4.66
C GLY A 76 -11.92 1.04 -4.55
N PHE A 77 -11.72 0.24 -3.51
CA PHE A 77 -12.58 -0.88 -3.12
C PHE A 77 -13.31 -0.49 -1.84
N ARG A 78 -14.63 -0.42 -1.89
CA ARG A 78 -15.47 -0.01 -0.75
C ARG A 78 -16.39 -1.12 -0.30
N ARG A 79 -16.62 -1.25 1.01
CA ARG A 79 -17.70 -2.10 1.53
C ARG A 79 -19.06 -1.53 1.11
N LEU A 80 -20.11 -2.32 1.31
CA LEU A 80 -21.49 -1.92 1.01
C LEU A 80 -21.97 -0.72 1.86
N ASP A 81 -21.36 -0.51 3.03
CA ASP A 81 -21.60 0.66 3.89
C ASP A 81 -20.88 1.95 3.42
N GLY A 82 -20.07 1.85 2.36
CA GLY A 82 -19.33 2.97 1.77
C GLY A 82 -17.92 3.18 2.31
N SER A 83 -17.52 2.45 3.36
CA SER A 83 -16.16 2.53 3.91
C SER A 83 -15.12 2.09 2.89
N LEU A 84 -14.01 2.83 2.79
CA LEU A 84 -12.90 2.49 1.90
C LEU A 84 -12.05 1.39 2.55
N VAL A 85 -11.91 0.27 1.85
CA VAL A 85 -11.08 -0.86 2.27
C VAL A 85 -9.69 -0.75 1.67
N HIS A 86 -9.61 -0.50 0.36
CA HIS A 86 -8.33 -0.53 -0.35
C HIS A 86 -8.32 0.41 -1.54
N ALA A 87 -7.12 0.77 -2.00
CA ALA A 87 -6.91 1.53 -3.21
C ALA A 87 -5.67 1.06 -3.97
N ALA A 88 -5.73 1.12 -5.29
CA ALA A 88 -4.64 0.71 -6.17
C ALA A 88 -4.55 1.62 -7.40
N VAL A 89 -3.36 1.73 -7.97
CA VAL A 89 -3.15 2.40 -9.26
C VAL A 89 -3.44 1.40 -10.37
N VAL A 90 -4.15 1.80 -11.41
CA VAL A 90 -4.54 0.90 -12.51
C VAL A 90 -3.86 1.33 -13.80
N ASP A 91 -3.23 0.37 -14.47
CA ASP A 91 -2.72 0.53 -15.83
C ASP A 91 -3.83 0.22 -16.84
N SER A 92 -4.38 1.25 -17.47
CA SER A 92 -5.45 1.12 -18.46
C SER A 92 -5.04 0.34 -19.71
N GLY A 93 -3.74 0.25 -20.02
CA GLY A 93 -3.25 -0.48 -21.18
C GLY A 93 -3.22 -1.99 -20.96
N THR A 94 -3.01 -2.43 -19.72
CA THR A 94 -2.87 -3.86 -19.37
C THR A 94 -4.05 -4.39 -18.55
N GLY A 95 -4.84 -3.52 -17.91
CA GLY A 95 -5.88 -3.89 -16.97
C GLY A 95 -5.33 -4.38 -15.62
N GLU A 96 -4.05 -4.15 -15.36
CA GLU A 96 -3.39 -4.52 -14.11
C GLU A 96 -3.55 -3.41 -13.06
N ALA A 97 -3.66 -3.83 -11.81
CA ALA A 97 -3.62 -2.97 -10.65
C ALA A 97 -2.31 -3.19 -9.88
N ALA A 98 -1.70 -2.11 -9.43
CA ALA A 98 -0.51 -2.11 -8.59
C ALA A 98 -0.83 -1.47 -7.23
N ASP A 99 -0.45 -2.16 -6.15
CA ASP A 99 -0.54 -1.68 -4.77
C ASP A 99 0.75 -2.00 -4.01
N VAL A 100 0.74 -1.85 -2.68
CA VAL A 100 1.92 -2.14 -1.84
C VAL A 100 2.37 -3.62 -1.86
N LEU A 101 1.49 -4.55 -2.22
CA LEU A 101 1.79 -5.98 -2.19
C LEU A 101 2.23 -6.51 -3.55
N GLY A 102 1.86 -5.85 -4.64
CA GLY A 102 2.26 -6.32 -5.96
C GLY A 102 1.41 -5.81 -7.08
N ARG A 103 1.70 -6.33 -8.27
CA ARG A 103 0.92 -6.09 -9.48
C ARG A 103 0.16 -7.34 -9.88
N ARG A 104 -1.12 -7.17 -10.18
CA ARG A 104 -2.01 -8.27 -10.57
C ARG A 104 -3.16 -7.78 -11.44
N PRO A 105 -3.85 -8.65 -12.17
CA PRO A 105 -5.08 -8.27 -12.86
C PRO A 105 -6.09 -7.62 -11.90
N LEU A 106 -6.73 -6.53 -12.32
CA LEU A 106 -7.69 -5.81 -11.47
C LEU A 106 -8.84 -6.71 -10.97
N ALA A 107 -9.27 -7.66 -11.79
CA ALA A 107 -10.28 -8.65 -11.41
C ALA A 107 -9.80 -9.57 -10.27
N ALA A 108 -8.53 -9.99 -10.29
CA ALA A 108 -7.95 -10.82 -9.22
C ALA A 108 -7.84 -10.02 -7.91
N LEU A 109 -7.40 -8.76 -7.97
CA LEU A 109 -7.38 -7.88 -6.80
C LEU A 109 -8.78 -7.70 -6.21
N ARG A 110 -9.81 -7.56 -7.05
CA ARG A 110 -11.20 -7.49 -6.58
C ARG A 110 -11.60 -8.74 -5.81
N THR A 111 -11.35 -9.94 -6.34
CA THR A 111 -11.66 -11.19 -5.66
C THR A 111 -10.95 -11.29 -4.31
N GLU A 112 -9.67 -10.91 -4.24
CA GLU A 112 -8.93 -10.86 -2.97
C GLU A 112 -9.57 -9.90 -1.94
N MET A 113 -10.10 -8.76 -2.40
CA MET A 113 -10.80 -7.81 -1.52
C MET A 113 -12.15 -8.37 -1.06
N GLU A 114 -12.86 -9.07 -1.93
CA GLU A 114 -14.12 -9.75 -1.59
C GLU A 114 -13.91 -10.87 -0.56
N ASP A 115 -12.84 -11.65 -0.71
CA ASP A 115 -12.47 -12.72 0.22
C ASP A 115 -12.05 -12.18 1.59
N ALA A 116 -11.36 -11.04 1.63
CA ALA A 116 -10.85 -10.44 2.87
C ALA A 116 -11.93 -9.65 3.62
N ALA A 117 -12.67 -8.79 2.92
CA ALA A 117 -13.55 -7.79 3.52
C ALA A 117 -15.04 -8.01 3.25
N GLY A 118 -15.42 -9.12 2.61
CA GLY A 118 -16.78 -9.37 2.13
C GLY A 118 -17.08 -8.58 0.84
N PRO A 119 -18.34 -8.58 0.36
CA PRO A 119 -18.69 -7.93 -0.91
C PRO A 119 -18.23 -6.47 -0.99
N VAL A 120 -17.44 -6.15 -2.03
CA VAL A 120 -16.94 -4.79 -2.27
C VAL A 120 -17.49 -4.20 -3.57
N ARG A 121 -17.55 -2.86 -3.62
CA ARG A 121 -17.80 -2.07 -4.84
C ARG A 121 -16.51 -1.39 -5.27
N MET A 122 -16.22 -1.48 -6.57
CA MET A 122 -15.13 -0.71 -7.17
C MET A 122 -15.63 0.65 -7.65
N SER A 123 -14.84 1.68 -7.41
CA SER A 123 -15.08 3.03 -7.90
C SER A 123 -13.77 3.71 -8.28
N ALA A 124 -13.77 4.54 -9.31
CA ALA A 124 -12.66 5.46 -9.53
C ALA A 124 -12.55 6.43 -8.34
N LEU A 125 -11.32 6.71 -7.91
CA LEU A 125 -11.05 7.71 -6.88
C LEU A 125 -10.37 8.92 -7.52
N THR A 126 -10.74 10.11 -7.06
CA THR A 126 -9.95 11.32 -7.29
C THR A 126 -8.64 11.19 -6.52
N SER A 127 -7.52 11.62 -7.09
CA SER A 127 -6.26 11.67 -6.35
C SER A 127 -6.28 12.79 -5.31
N ILE A 128 -5.74 12.53 -4.11
CA ILE A 128 -5.48 13.57 -3.09
C ILE A 128 -4.08 14.17 -3.22
N TRP A 129 -3.41 14.01 -4.36
CA TRP A 129 -2.03 14.49 -4.58
C TRP A 129 -1.81 15.94 -4.13
N ASP A 130 -2.72 16.85 -4.48
CA ASP A 130 -2.60 18.28 -4.14
C ASP A 130 -2.91 18.59 -2.67
N GLU A 131 -3.46 17.61 -1.93
CA GLU A 131 -3.76 17.71 -0.50
C GLU A 131 -2.67 17.06 0.37
N LEU A 132 -1.74 16.31 -0.23
CA LEU A 132 -0.62 15.71 0.49
C LEU A 132 0.37 16.81 0.92
N ASP A 133 0.89 16.67 2.14
CA ASP A 133 2.06 17.45 2.54
C ASP A 133 3.23 17.13 1.58
N PRO A 134 4.02 18.14 1.14
CA PRO A 134 5.10 17.92 0.17
C PRO A 134 6.14 16.87 0.62
N GLU A 135 6.43 16.79 1.91
CA GLU A 135 7.36 15.81 2.46
C GLU A 135 6.73 14.41 2.49
N GLU A 136 5.44 14.31 2.84
CA GLU A 136 4.69 13.05 2.73
C GLU A 136 4.64 12.54 1.29
N ALA A 137 4.34 13.42 0.33
CA ALA A 137 4.32 13.09 -1.09
C ALA A 137 5.69 12.58 -1.57
N ARG A 138 6.78 13.25 -1.16
CA ARG A 138 8.16 12.84 -1.47
C ARG A 138 8.47 11.45 -0.91
N ILE A 139 8.16 11.20 0.37
CA ILE A 139 8.38 9.91 1.03
C ILE A 139 7.60 8.79 0.33
N LEU A 140 6.33 9.03 0.01
CA LEU A 140 5.49 8.05 -0.68
C LEU A 140 6.00 7.74 -2.10
N GLN A 141 6.53 8.73 -2.81
CA GLN A 141 7.17 8.51 -4.12
C GLN A 141 8.47 7.72 -4.02
N GLU A 142 9.29 7.95 -2.99
CA GLU A 142 10.48 7.14 -2.71
C GLU A 142 10.11 5.69 -2.35
N ILE A 143 9.03 5.54 -1.58
CA ILE A 143 8.44 4.25 -1.25
C ILE A 143 7.99 3.51 -2.50
N ALA A 144 7.25 4.18 -3.39
CA ALA A 144 6.81 3.63 -4.66
C ALA A 144 7.97 3.26 -5.59
N ALA A 145 9.01 4.11 -5.69
CA ALA A 145 10.14 3.87 -6.57
C ALA A 145 10.93 2.60 -6.23
N ALA A 146 10.93 2.19 -4.95
CA ALA A 146 11.58 0.96 -4.50
C ALA A 146 10.76 -0.31 -4.77
N MET A 147 9.46 -0.19 -5.08
CA MET A 147 8.60 -1.32 -5.42
C MET A 147 8.66 -1.58 -6.94
N PRO A 148 9.26 -2.70 -7.41
CA PRO A 148 9.51 -2.92 -8.85
C PRO A 148 8.25 -2.91 -9.72
N TRP A 149 7.11 -3.25 -9.14
CA TRP A 149 5.83 -3.33 -9.84
C TRP A 149 5.05 -2.01 -9.88
N MET A 150 5.44 -1.02 -9.05
CA MET A 150 4.78 0.27 -9.02
C MET A 150 5.20 1.13 -10.23
N PRO A 151 4.28 1.91 -10.80
CA PRO A 151 4.60 2.87 -11.85
C PRO A 151 5.71 3.83 -11.41
N ARG A 152 6.75 4.00 -12.23
CA ARG A 152 7.87 4.88 -11.91
C ARG A 152 7.59 6.30 -12.39
N THR A 153 7.81 7.26 -11.50
CA THR A 153 7.63 8.70 -11.77
C THR A 153 8.98 9.41 -11.75
N GLY A 154 9.88 9.05 -12.67
CA GLY A 154 11.19 9.71 -12.85
C GLY A 154 12.17 9.65 -11.67
N THR A 155 11.75 9.16 -10.50
CA THR A 155 12.56 9.01 -9.29
C THR A 155 13.40 7.74 -9.37
N SER A 156 14.70 7.86 -9.06
CA SER A 156 15.56 6.70 -8.89
C SER A 156 15.16 5.97 -7.61
N ALA A 157 15.02 4.65 -7.68
CA ALA A 157 14.79 3.82 -6.50
C ALA A 157 15.91 4.06 -5.48
N PRO A 158 15.60 4.41 -4.22
CA PRO A 158 16.63 4.47 -3.19
C PRO A 158 17.21 3.07 -2.94
N PRO A 159 18.43 2.97 -2.37
CA PRO A 159 18.97 1.69 -1.93
C PRO A 159 17.96 0.95 -1.03
N LEU A 160 17.84 -0.37 -1.21
CA LEU A 160 16.85 -1.20 -0.50
C LEU A 160 16.78 -0.96 1.02
N PRO A 161 17.91 -0.80 1.77
CA PRO A 161 17.85 -0.52 3.21
C PRO A 161 17.29 0.86 3.56
N GLN A 162 17.43 1.86 2.68
CA GLN A 162 16.92 3.21 2.92
C GLN A 162 15.40 3.26 2.77
N TRP A 163 14.88 2.62 1.72
CA TRP A 163 13.44 2.46 1.54
C TRP A 163 12.77 1.79 2.74
N ALA A 164 13.41 0.74 3.27
CA ALA A 164 12.89 0.01 4.42
C ALA A 164 12.63 0.91 5.64
N ARG A 165 13.60 1.79 5.92
CA ARG A 165 13.47 2.79 6.99
C ARG A 165 12.35 3.79 6.71
N LEU A 166 12.15 4.19 5.45
CA LEU A 166 11.06 5.08 5.07
C LEU A 166 9.69 4.44 5.31
N VAL A 167 9.52 3.16 4.97
CA VAL A 167 8.30 2.40 5.25
C VAL A 167 8.02 2.35 6.76
N VAL A 168 9.01 1.98 7.57
CA VAL A 168 8.87 1.91 9.03
C VAL A 168 8.57 3.28 9.63
N ALA A 169 9.28 4.33 9.21
CA ALA A 169 9.06 5.69 9.67
C ALA A 169 7.66 6.19 9.30
N TYR A 170 7.23 5.97 8.05
CA TYR A 170 5.89 6.36 7.58
C TYR A 170 4.80 5.63 8.36
N ALA A 171 4.91 4.31 8.49
CA ALA A 171 4.00 3.48 9.27
C ALA A 171 3.86 4.00 10.71
N THR A 172 5.00 4.22 11.38
CA THR A 172 5.04 4.68 12.78
C THR A 172 4.41 6.07 12.94
N ALA A 173 4.75 7.01 12.05
CA ALA A 173 4.19 8.36 12.09
C ALA A 173 2.67 8.37 11.88
N ARG A 174 2.15 7.52 10.99
CA ARG A 174 0.71 7.42 10.72
C ARG A 174 -0.05 6.77 11.86
N THR A 175 0.48 5.70 12.48
CA THR A 175 -0.15 5.07 13.64
C THR A 175 -0.18 6.01 14.86
N ALA A 176 0.78 6.92 15.01
CA ALA A 176 0.78 7.90 16.10
C ALA A 176 -0.28 9.01 15.94
N LEU A 177 -0.89 9.16 14.75
CA LEU A 177 -1.90 10.17 14.43
C LEU A 177 -3.34 9.63 14.50
N GLN A 178 -3.52 8.32 14.69
CA GLN A 178 -4.81 7.62 14.79
C GLN A 178 -5.17 7.36 16.24
#